data_AF-A0A7S2KXG0-F1
#
_entry.id   AF-A0A7S2KXG0-F1
#
_cell.length_a   1.000
_cell.length_b   1.000
_cell.length_c   1.000
_cell.angle_alpha   90.00
_cell.angle_beta   90.00
_cell.angle_gamma   90.00
#
_symmetry.space_group_name_H-M   'P 1'
#
loop_
_entity.id
_entity.type
_entity.pdbx_description
1 polymer ?
#
loop_
_entity_poly.entity_id
_entity_poly.type
_entity_poly.pdbx_seq_one_letter_code
_entity_poly.pdbx_strand_id
1 'polypeptide(L)'
;HMSSRAIVAVLVGLCTALVSCFVLIGGRARLAGRGKASMLTCRSDASSEPDTSSSDTDNSNESGMELTLEEQLRDPAWAAISMEQLRDLYDNASEVFGDRISTISMHDVNERILTPMCDTHRKCYAHAVNGDSPLYVNVFVSHAWLENFEEFVLSVEQPFSQWLTKPNIWICATALVQSRNPEIVALQVGIGDDPSDA
;
A
#
# COMPACT_ATOMS: atom_id res chain seq x y z
N HIS A 1 -19.94 -2.27 -12.14
CA HIS A 1 -18.67 -2.80 -12.68
C HIS A 1 -18.01 -1.74 -13.55
N MET A 2 -17.07 -0.98 -12.98
CA MET A 2 -16.15 -0.17 -13.79
C MET A 2 -15.00 -1.09 -14.21
N SER A 3 -14.68 -1.10 -15.51
CA SER A 3 -13.55 -1.86 -16.07
C SER A 3 -12.25 -1.41 -15.41
N SER A 4 -11.34 -2.35 -15.10
CA SER A 4 -10.03 -2.07 -14.50
C SER A 4 -9.23 -1.02 -15.29
N ARG A 5 -9.51 -0.85 -16.58
CA ARG A 5 -8.93 0.19 -17.45
C ARG A 5 -9.37 1.62 -17.06
N ALA A 6 -10.59 1.78 -16.56
CA ALA A 6 -11.11 3.07 -16.13
C ALA A 6 -10.49 3.54 -14.81
N ILE A 7 -10.12 2.60 -13.93
CA ILE A 7 -9.50 2.92 -12.63
C ILE A 7 -8.06 3.41 -12.84
N VAL A 8 -7.29 2.74 -13.69
CA VAL A 8 -5.90 3.14 -14.01
C VAL A 8 -5.86 4.51 -14.70
N ALA A 9 -6.73 4.77 -15.68
CA ALA A 9 -6.77 6.06 -16.37
C ALA A 9 -7.16 7.22 -15.43
N VAL A 10 -8.11 6.99 -14.51
CA VAL A 10 -8.52 8.01 -13.54
C VAL A 10 -7.41 8.28 -12.52
N LEU A 11 -6.68 7.25 -12.07
CA LEU A 11 -5.59 7.39 -11.09
C LEU A 11 -4.35 8.10 -11.67
N VAL A 12 -3.99 7.81 -12.93
CA VAL A 12 -2.89 8.50 -13.62
C VAL A 12 -3.24 9.98 -13.83
N GLY A 13 -4.48 10.28 -14.26
CA GLY A 13 -4.95 11.66 -14.43
C GLY A 13 -5.02 12.46 -13.12
N LEU A 14 -5.42 11.83 -12.00
CA LEU A 14 -5.48 12.49 -10.70
C LEU A 14 -4.08 12.84 -10.15
N CYS A 15 -3.08 11.99 -10.41
CA CYS A 15 -1.71 12.25 -9.99
C CYS A 15 -1.13 13.50 -10.67
N THR A 16 -1.37 13.70 -11.97
CA THR A 16 -0.94 14.92 -12.68
C THR A 16 -1.65 16.19 -12.19
N ALA A 17 -2.92 16.11 -11.79
CA ALA A 17 -3.67 17.28 -11.32
C ALA A 17 -3.27 17.73 -9.91
N LEU A 18 -2.93 16.79 -9.01
CA LEU A 18 -2.58 17.12 -7.62
C LEU A 18 -1.18 17.77 -7.49
N VAL A 19 -0.25 17.45 -8.39
CA VAL A 19 1.07 18.12 -8.45
C VAL A 19 0.93 19.62 -8.75
N SER A 20 -0.10 20.03 -9.51
CA SER A 20 -0.35 21.46 -9.78
C SER A 20 -1.02 22.20 -8.61
N CYS A 21 -1.75 21.52 -7.74
CA CYS A 21 -2.44 22.17 -6.60
C CYS A 21 -1.54 22.37 -5.38
N PHE A 22 -0.56 21.50 -5.15
CA PHE A 22 0.29 21.59 -3.95
C PHE A 22 1.29 22.75 -3.97
N VAL A 23 1.62 23.31 -5.14
CA VAL A 23 2.47 24.51 -5.25
C VAL A 23 1.77 25.77 -4.68
N LEU A 24 0.45 25.75 -4.45
CA LEU A 24 -0.32 26.93 -4.05
C LEU A 24 -0.74 26.99 -2.57
N ILE A 25 -0.50 25.96 -1.74
CA ILE A 25 -1.00 25.92 -0.34
C ILE A 25 0.13 25.68 0.68
N GLY A 26 1.33 26.19 0.40
CA GLY A 26 2.39 26.32 1.39
C GLY A 26 2.11 27.45 2.37
N GLY A 27 1.36 27.20 3.45
CA GLY A 27 1.06 28.25 4.43
C GLY A 27 0.40 27.80 5.73
N ARG A 28 1.24 27.38 6.71
CA ARG A 28 1.05 27.48 8.17
C ARG A 28 -0.23 26.86 8.80
N ALA A 29 -0.03 25.87 9.66
CA ALA A 29 -0.66 25.87 10.99
C ALA A 29 0.07 24.93 11.99
N ARG A 30 0.62 25.53 13.05
CA ARG A 30 0.88 24.89 14.36
C ARG A 30 -0.37 25.07 15.22
N LEU A 31 -0.66 24.11 16.12
CA LEU A 31 -1.08 24.24 17.53
C LEU A 31 -1.53 22.84 18.00
N ALA A 32 -0.89 22.19 18.97
CA ALA A 32 -0.99 22.34 20.43
C ALA A 32 -2.28 21.75 21.06
N GLY A 33 -2.11 20.82 22.02
CA GLY A 33 -3.00 20.72 23.19
C GLY A 33 -3.70 19.39 23.52
N ARG A 34 -2.98 18.47 24.18
CA ARG A 34 -3.23 17.92 25.54
C ARG A 34 -4.68 17.59 25.99
N GLY A 35 -4.92 16.32 26.36
CA GLY A 35 -6.04 15.91 27.22
C GLY A 35 -5.97 14.43 27.65
N LYS A 36 -5.94 14.17 28.97
CA LYS A 36 -5.97 12.84 29.62
C LYS A 36 -7.40 12.52 30.10
N ALA A 37 -7.81 11.25 30.06
CA ALA A 37 -8.73 10.58 31.00
C ALA A 37 -8.63 9.06 30.74
N SER A 38 -8.11 8.22 31.62
CA SER A 38 -8.64 7.70 32.90
C SER A 38 -9.85 6.78 32.77
N MET A 39 -9.54 5.48 32.68
CA MET A 39 -10.01 4.39 33.57
C MET A 39 -11.49 4.36 33.98
N LEU A 40 -12.21 3.34 33.50
CA LEU A 40 -13.28 2.69 34.28
C LEU A 40 -13.39 1.21 33.90
N THR A 41 -13.17 0.37 34.89
CA THR A 41 -13.45 -1.06 34.91
C THR A 41 -14.92 -1.31 35.26
N CYS A 42 -15.59 -2.22 34.57
CA CYS A 42 -16.75 -2.93 35.12
C CYS A 42 -16.60 -4.42 34.83
N ARG A 43 -16.81 -5.19 35.90
CA ARG A 43 -16.73 -6.64 36.00
C ARG A 43 -18.07 -7.06 36.58
N SER A 44 -18.75 -8.04 35.98
CA SER A 44 -19.67 -8.93 36.70
C SER A 44 -20.18 -10.03 35.78
N ASP A 45 -20.17 -11.22 36.37
CA ASP A 45 -20.54 -12.54 35.88
C ASP A 45 -22.03 -12.68 35.51
N ALA A 46 -22.37 -13.68 34.70
CA ALA A 46 -23.33 -14.74 35.05
C ALA A 46 -23.80 -15.54 33.81
N SER A 47 -23.44 -16.83 33.80
CA SER A 47 -24.26 -18.02 33.47
C SER A 47 -25.43 -17.92 32.47
N SER A 48 -25.44 -18.81 31.47
CA SER A 48 -26.35 -19.97 31.35
C SER A 48 -26.35 -20.51 29.91
N GLU A 49 -26.11 -21.82 29.75
CA GLU A 49 -26.41 -22.58 28.52
C GLU A 49 -27.93 -22.73 28.35
N PRO A 50 -28.42 -23.02 27.13
CA PRO A 50 -28.70 -24.42 26.82
C PRO A 50 -28.45 -24.84 25.36
N ASP A 51 -28.01 -26.09 25.22
CA ASP A 51 -28.04 -26.89 24.00
C ASP A 51 -29.43 -27.00 23.38
N THR A 52 -29.54 -26.85 22.05
CA THR A 52 -30.61 -27.49 21.28
C THR A 52 -30.23 -27.69 19.80
N SER A 53 -30.15 -28.97 19.43
CA SER A 53 -30.61 -29.60 18.18
C SER A 53 -30.19 -29.03 16.82
N SER A 54 -29.32 -29.80 16.18
CA SER A 54 -29.39 -30.26 14.78
C SER A 54 -30.45 -29.63 13.88
N SER A 55 -29.99 -28.89 12.87
CA SER A 55 -30.62 -28.86 11.55
C SER A 55 -29.53 -28.88 10.49
N ASP A 56 -29.45 -29.99 9.77
CA ASP A 56 -28.68 -30.11 8.55
C ASP A 56 -29.23 -29.09 7.55
N THR A 57 -28.50 -27.99 7.38
CA THR A 57 -28.70 -27.08 6.26
C THR A 57 -27.63 -27.38 5.24
N ASP A 58 -28.15 -27.95 4.15
CA ASP A 58 -27.49 -28.29 2.89
C ASP A 58 -26.64 -27.11 2.40
N ASN A 59 -25.36 -27.15 2.73
CA ASN A 59 -24.40 -26.10 2.43
C ASN A 59 -23.82 -26.38 1.04
N SER A 60 -24.57 -26.03 -0.01
CA SER A 60 -24.07 -26.14 -1.38
C SER A 60 -24.20 -24.82 -2.14
N ASN A 61 -23.01 -24.34 -2.53
CA ASN A 61 -22.76 -23.45 -3.66
C ASN A 61 -22.87 -21.93 -3.47
N GLU A 62 -22.15 -21.38 -2.49
CA GLU A 62 -21.44 -20.12 -2.73
C GLU A 62 -20.05 -20.43 -3.30
N SER A 63 -19.97 -20.62 -4.62
CA SER A 63 -18.68 -20.61 -5.31
C SER A 63 -18.16 -19.17 -5.30
N GLY A 64 -17.62 -18.75 -4.15
CA GLY A 64 -16.68 -17.64 -4.10
C GLY A 64 -15.53 -18.01 -5.00
N MET A 65 -15.52 -17.46 -6.21
CA MET A 65 -14.50 -17.75 -7.21
C MET A 65 -13.18 -17.17 -6.69
N GLU A 66 -12.40 -18.02 -6.01
CA GLU A 66 -11.06 -17.68 -5.58
C GLU A 66 -10.22 -17.43 -6.83
N LEU A 67 -9.68 -16.21 -6.95
CA LEU A 67 -8.84 -15.84 -8.08
C LEU A 67 -7.57 -16.68 -8.07
N THR A 68 -7.13 -17.14 -9.23
CA THR A 68 -5.82 -17.78 -9.38
C THR A 68 -4.70 -16.78 -9.11
N LEU A 69 -3.52 -17.27 -8.70
CA LEU A 69 -2.34 -16.41 -8.46
C LEU A 69 -2.02 -15.53 -9.67
N GLU A 70 -2.09 -16.09 -10.89
CA GLU A 70 -1.87 -15.36 -12.14
C GLU A 70 -2.88 -14.22 -12.35
N GLU A 71 -4.13 -14.41 -11.94
CA GLU A 71 -5.15 -13.37 -12.00
C GLU A 71 -4.90 -12.29 -10.94
N GLN A 72 -4.51 -12.68 -9.73
CA GLN A 72 -4.16 -11.75 -8.66
C GLN A 72 -2.96 -10.88 -9.08
N LEU A 73 -1.89 -11.47 -9.63
CA LEU A 73 -0.70 -10.74 -10.08
C LEU A 73 -0.97 -9.76 -11.23
N ARG A 74 -2.05 -9.95 -11.99
CA ARG A 74 -2.48 -9.01 -13.05
C ARG A 74 -3.41 -7.91 -12.54
N ASP A 75 -4.03 -8.10 -11.37
CA ASP A 75 -4.95 -7.12 -10.80
C ASP A 75 -4.17 -6.16 -9.87
N PRO A 76 -4.15 -4.84 -10.19
CA PRO A 76 -3.45 -3.85 -9.37
C PRO A 76 -3.89 -3.83 -7.90
N ALA A 77 -5.10 -4.30 -7.57
CA ALA A 77 -5.60 -4.37 -6.20
C ALA A 77 -4.79 -5.34 -5.32
N TRP A 78 -4.08 -6.29 -5.91
CA TRP A 78 -3.26 -7.30 -5.22
C TRP A 78 -1.78 -6.90 -5.09
N ALA A 79 -1.43 -5.68 -5.50
CA ALA A 79 -0.08 -5.11 -5.38
C ALA A 79 0.10 -4.28 -4.10
N ALA A 80 -0.48 -4.71 -2.98
CA ALA A 80 -0.29 -4.06 -1.68
C ALA A 80 0.90 -4.65 -0.91
N ILE A 81 1.40 -3.91 0.07
CA ILE A 81 2.37 -4.39 1.07
C ILE A 81 1.75 -4.34 2.46
N SER A 82 2.29 -5.10 3.40
CA SER A 82 1.94 -5.00 4.82
C SER A 82 2.61 -3.78 5.46
N MET A 83 2.13 -3.39 6.64
CA MET A 83 2.79 -2.35 7.45
C MET A 83 4.19 -2.77 7.90
N GLU A 84 4.43 -4.06 8.09
CA GLU A 84 5.74 -4.61 8.43
C GLU A 84 6.71 -4.46 7.25
N GLN A 85 6.27 -4.77 6.03
CA GLN A 85 7.09 -4.60 4.83
C GLN A 85 7.43 -3.12 4.54
N LEU A 86 6.59 -2.16 4.96
CA LEU A 86 6.94 -0.75 4.91
C LEU A 86 8.07 -0.39 5.90
N ARG A 87 8.05 -0.99 7.10
CA ARG A 87 9.13 -0.85 8.08
C ARG A 87 10.41 -1.49 7.59
N ASP A 88 10.33 -2.68 7.01
CA ASP A 88 11.50 -3.36 6.42
C ASP A 88 12.12 -2.52 5.30
N LEU A 89 11.29 -1.85 4.49
CA LEU A 89 11.76 -0.90 3.49
C LEU A 89 12.47 0.31 4.13
N TYR A 90 11.95 0.81 5.25
CA TYR A 90 12.60 1.86 6.04
C TYR A 90 13.93 1.42 6.65
N ASP A 91 13.99 0.22 7.22
CA ASP A 91 15.21 -0.33 7.80
C ASP A 91 16.27 -0.55 6.72
N ASN A 92 15.90 -1.10 5.56
CA ASN A 92 16.79 -1.21 4.41
C ASN A 92 17.28 0.16 3.93
N ALA A 93 16.40 1.18 3.86
CA ALA A 93 16.82 2.53 3.55
C ALA A 93 17.81 3.09 4.59
N SER A 94 17.57 2.82 5.87
CA SER A 94 18.47 3.22 6.95
C SER A 94 19.85 2.60 6.80
N GLU A 95 19.92 1.32 6.40
CA GLU A 95 21.18 0.64 6.11
C GLU A 95 21.90 1.22 4.88
N VAL A 96 21.17 1.49 3.80
CA VAL A 96 21.73 1.98 2.53
C VAL A 96 22.22 3.42 2.62
N PHE A 97 21.48 4.28 3.32
CA PHE A 97 21.75 5.72 3.38
C PHE A 97 22.47 6.16 4.66
N GLY A 98 22.48 5.33 5.71
CA GLY A 98 23.12 5.63 6.99
C GLY A 98 22.63 6.95 7.57
N ASP A 99 23.56 7.82 7.98
CA ASP A 99 23.27 9.12 8.60
C ASP A 99 22.40 10.04 7.74
N ARG A 100 22.32 9.81 6.42
CA ARG A 100 21.52 10.62 5.50
C ARG A 100 20.03 10.29 5.54
N ILE A 101 19.61 9.19 6.18
CA ILE A 101 18.21 8.71 6.17
C ILE A 101 17.19 9.81 6.50
N SER A 102 17.50 10.66 7.48
CA SER A 102 16.61 11.76 7.90
C SER A 102 16.43 12.88 6.86
N THR A 103 17.18 12.85 5.75
CA THR A 103 17.16 13.89 4.70
C THR A 103 16.79 13.35 3.32
N ILE A 104 16.66 12.03 3.16
CA ILE A 104 16.36 11.45 1.85
C ILE A 104 14.89 11.62 1.50
N SER A 105 14.66 11.72 0.20
CA SER A 105 13.32 11.74 -0.36
C SER A 105 12.85 10.35 -0.76
N MET A 106 11.55 10.21 -0.98
CA MET A 106 10.98 9.03 -1.62
C MET A 106 11.58 8.74 -3.00
N HIS A 107 11.96 9.79 -3.75
CA HIS A 107 12.69 9.66 -5.01
C HIS A 107 14.05 8.96 -4.83
N ASP A 108 14.81 9.33 -3.80
CA ASP A 108 16.11 8.69 -3.52
C ASP A 108 15.93 7.20 -3.20
N VAL A 109 14.92 6.85 -2.40
CA VAL A 109 14.55 5.45 -2.08
C VAL A 109 14.16 4.69 -3.34
N ASN A 110 13.38 5.32 -4.22
CA ASN A 110 13.00 4.73 -5.48
C ASN A 110 14.21 4.40 -6.36
N GLU A 111 15.13 5.34 -6.53
CA GLU A 111 16.31 5.13 -7.36
C GLU A 111 17.26 4.08 -6.78
N ARG A 112 17.43 4.07 -5.46
CA ARG A 112 18.47 3.25 -4.83
C ARG A 112 18.01 1.86 -4.40
N ILE A 113 16.72 1.67 -4.16
CA ILE A 113 16.16 0.44 -3.58
C ILE A 113 15.06 -0.14 -4.48
N LEU A 114 14.01 0.62 -4.76
CA LEU A 114 12.83 0.08 -5.47
C LEU A 114 13.16 -0.27 -6.92
N THR A 115 13.87 0.61 -7.63
CA THR A 115 14.23 0.38 -9.04
C THR A 115 15.12 -0.86 -9.20
N PRO A 116 16.24 -1.02 -8.47
CA PRO A 116 17.03 -2.25 -8.53
C PRO A 116 16.24 -3.52 -8.19
N MET A 117 15.34 -3.44 -7.22
CA MET A 117 14.47 -4.56 -6.85
C MET A 117 13.51 -4.94 -7.98
N CYS A 118 12.88 -3.96 -8.61
CA CYS A 118 11.98 -4.17 -9.73
C CYS A 118 12.72 -4.72 -10.96
N ASP A 119 13.91 -4.19 -11.26
CA ASP A 119 14.74 -4.66 -12.37
C ASP A 119 15.19 -6.12 -12.17
N THR A 120 15.59 -6.47 -10.94
CA THR A 120 16.05 -7.83 -10.60
C THR A 120 14.93 -8.86 -10.70
N HIS A 121 13.74 -8.52 -10.19
CA HIS A 121 12.63 -9.48 -10.11
C HIS A 121 11.66 -9.39 -11.30
N ARG A 122 11.81 -8.35 -12.15
CA ARG A 122 10.91 -8.03 -13.27
C ARG A 122 9.43 -7.89 -12.86
N LYS A 123 9.18 -7.38 -11.66
CA LYS A 123 7.85 -7.14 -11.07
C LYS A 123 7.91 -5.95 -10.12
N CYS A 124 6.77 -5.37 -9.77
CA CYS A 124 6.72 -4.29 -8.79
C CYS A 124 7.22 -4.77 -7.42
N TYR A 125 7.65 -3.83 -6.58
CA TYR A 125 8.21 -4.14 -5.26
C TYR A 125 7.24 -4.99 -4.42
N ALA A 126 5.95 -4.65 -4.40
CA ALA A 126 4.94 -5.38 -3.65
C ALA A 126 4.88 -6.88 -4.04
N HIS A 127 4.81 -7.19 -5.33
CA HIS A 127 4.84 -8.58 -5.80
C HIS A 127 6.21 -9.24 -5.56
N ALA A 128 7.30 -8.46 -5.52
CA ALA A 128 8.62 -9.00 -5.18
C ALA A 128 8.67 -9.51 -3.74
N VAL A 129 8.21 -8.71 -2.78
CA VAL A 129 8.28 -9.05 -1.35
C VAL A 129 7.19 -10.02 -0.89
N ASN A 130 6.05 -10.07 -1.59
CA ASN A 130 4.94 -10.98 -1.24
C ASN A 130 5.13 -12.42 -1.75
N GLY A 131 6.05 -12.64 -2.71
CA GLY A 131 6.23 -13.96 -3.32
C GLY A 131 4.95 -14.49 -3.96
N ASP A 132 4.56 -15.70 -3.58
CA ASP A 132 3.36 -16.41 -4.10
C ASP A 132 2.08 -16.08 -3.30
N SER A 133 2.11 -15.10 -2.41
CA SER A 133 0.98 -14.70 -1.56
C SER A 133 0.74 -13.20 -1.66
N PRO A 134 0.27 -12.70 -2.82
CA PRO A 134 0.01 -11.28 -3.01
C PRO A 134 -1.05 -10.76 -2.04
N LEU A 135 -0.97 -9.48 -1.70
CA LEU A 135 -1.81 -8.88 -0.68
C LEU A 135 -2.85 -7.98 -1.31
N TYR A 136 -4.12 -8.22 -0.98
CA TYR A 136 -5.21 -7.34 -1.40
C TYR A 136 -5.19 -6.02 -0.61
N VAL A 137 -5.35 -4.91 -1.32
CA VAL A 137 -5.35 -3.56 -0.76
C VAL A 137 -6.50 -3.32 0.23
N ASN A 138 -6.20 -2.70 1.36
CA ASN A 138 -7.20 -2.14 2.27
C ASN A 138 -7.16 -0.61 2.29
N VAL A 139 -5.97 -0.04 2.15
CA VAL A 139 -5.74 1.41 2.19
C VAL A 139 -4.88 1.81 1.00
N PHE A 140 -5.33 2.84 0.28
CA PHE A 140 -4.56 3.46 -0.79
C PHE A 140 -3.84 4.70 -0.24
N VAL A 141 -2.54 4.81 -0.53
CA VAL A 141 -1.69 5.93 -0.14
C VAL A 141 -1.07 6.54 -1.41
N SER A 142 -1.48 7.76 -1.71
CA SER A 142 -0.74 8.61 -2.66
C SER A 142 0.37 9.34 -1.92
N HIS A 143 1.43 9.67 -2.64
CA HIS A 143 2.67 10.17 -2.06
C HIS A 143 3.28 11.24 -2.97
N ALA A 144 4.35 11.90 -2.55
CA ALA A 144 5.07 12.87 -3.39
C ALA A 144 6.55 12.50 -3.50
N TRP A 145 7.10 12.54 -4.71
CA TRP A 145 8.49 12.13 -4.94
C TRP A 145 9.54 12.86 -4.08
N LEU A 146 9.32 14.14 -3.80
CA LEU A 146 10.25 14.97 -3.04
C LEU A 146 9.88 15.09 -1.55
N GLU A 147 8.93 14.30 -1.05
CA GLU A 147 8.65 14.25 0.38
C GLU A 147 9.77 13.52 1.13
N ASN A 148 9.96 13.87 2.41
CA ASN A 148 10.91 13.18 3.27
C ASN A 148 10.43 11.74 3.55
N PHE A 149 11.31 10.75 3.35
CA PHE A 149 10.90 9.36 3.45
C PHE A 149 10.60 8.90 4.89
N GLU A 150 11.39 9.33 5.87
CA GLU A 150 11.17 9.00 7.29
C GLU A 150 9.84 9.57 7.77
N GLU A 151 9.58 10.85 7.48
CA GLU A 151 8.32 11.50 7.81
C GLU A 151 7.13 10.82 7.11
N PHE A 152 7.30 10.40 5.85
CA PHE A 152 6.29 9.65 5.12
C PHE A 152 5.94 8.34 5.83
N VAL A 153 6.93 7.50 6.17
CA VAL A 153 6.70 6.21 6.85
C VAL A 153 5.97 6.43 8.18
N LEU A 154 6.43 7.38 9.00
CA LEU A 154 5.79 7.72 10.26
C LEU A 154 4.33 8.19 10.06
N SER A 155 4.07 9.00 9.03
CA SER A 155 2.73 9.51 8.72
C SER A 155 1.76 8.41 8.28
N VAL A 156 2.26 7.36 7.62
CA VAL A 156 1.47 6.19 7.22
C VAL A 156 1.19 5.29 8.42
N GLU A 157 2.16 5.10 9.31
CA GLU A 157 2.00 4.21 10.47
C GLU A 157 1.10 4.78 11.56
N GLN A 158 1.25 6.07 11.85
CA GLN A 158 0.65 6.70 13.03
C GLN A 158 -0.88 6.50 13.11
N PRO A 159 -1.67 6.68 12.03
CA PRO A 159 -3.12 6.47 12.05
C PRO A 159 -3.55 5.05 12.44
N PHE A 160 -2.72 4.05 12.14
CA PHE A 160 -3.01 2.65 12.39
C PHE A 160 -2.33 2.11 13.65
N SER A 161 -1.60 2.94 14.40
CA SER A 161 -0.81 2.53 15.57
C SER A 161 -1.62 1.71 16.60
N GLN A 162 -2.87 2.09 16.84
CA GLN A 162 -3.76 1.41 17.80
C GLN A 162 -4.57 0.24 17.23
N TRP A 163 -4.52 0.00 15.92
CA TRP A 163 -5.25 -1.11 15.31
C TRP A 163 -4.62 -2.44 15.69
N LEU A 164 -5.44 -3.41 16.09
CA LEU A 164 -4.97 -4.76 16.43
C LEU A 164 -4.41 -5.47 15.19
N THR A 165 -5.14 -5.38 14.07
CA THR A 165 -4.72 -5.89 12.76
C THR A 165 -4.37 -4.72 11.87
N LYS A 166 -3.14 -4.68 11.34
CA LYS A 166 -2.71 -3.62 10.43
C LYS A 166 -3.27 -3.84 9.03
N PRO A 167 -3.67 -2.78 8.30
CA PRO A 167 -4.13 -2.92 6.92
C PRO A 167 -2.97 -3.24 5.97
N ASN A 168 -3.30 -3.86 4.85
CA ASN A 168 -2.43 -3.86 3.67
C ASN A 168 -2.56 -2.52 2.95
N ILE A 169 -1.42 -1.94 2.61
CA ILE A 169 -1.31 -0.61 2.04
C ILE A 169 -0.81 -0.69 0.60
N TRP A 170 -1.49 0.02 -0.29
CA TRP A 170 -1.09 0.19 -1.67
C TRP A 170 -0.47 1.57 -1.80
N ILE A 171 0.83 1.63 -2.11
CA ILE A 171 1.59 2.86 -2.29
C ILE A 171 2.05 2.88 -3.74
N CYS A 172 1.82 3.99 -4.46
CA CYS A 172 2.14 4.07 -5.89
C CYS A 172 3.59 3.67 -6.22
N ALA A 173 4.58 4.05 -5.39
CA ALA A 173 5.96 3.63 -5.60
C ALA A 173 6.24 2.13 -5.44
N THR A 174 5.51 1.43 -4.57
CA THR A 174 5.76 0.00 -4.32
C THR A 174 4.88 -0.91 -5.16
N ALA A 175 3.70 -0.43 -5.55
CA ALA A 175 2.72 -1.17 -6.32
C ALA A 175 2.93 -1.10 -7.84
N LEU A 176 3.59 -0.05 -8.32
CA LEU A 176 3.97 0.11 -9.72
C LEU A 176 5.42 -0.35 -9.93
N VAL A 177 5.69 -0.95 -11.09
CA VAL A 177 7.05 -1.28 -11.55
C VAL A 177 7.83 0.01 -11.68
N GLN A 178 8.91 0.09 -10.91
CA GLN A 178 9.88 1.18 -10.96
C GLN A 178 11.04 0.70 -11.82
N SER A 179 11.03 0.98 -13.11
CA SER A 179 12.12 0.55 -14.00
C SER A 179 12.37 1.59 -15.07
N ARG A 180 13.64 1.74 -15.45
CA ARG A 180 14.04 2.48 -16.65
C ARG A 180 13.99 1.62 -17.91
N ASN A 181 13.83 0.31 -17.77
CA ASN A 181 13.72 -0.60 -18.90
C ASN A 181 12.25 -0.64 -19.37
N PRO A 182 11.95 -0.09 -20.58
CA PRO A 182 10.59 -0.05 -21.09
C PRO A 182 9.97 -1.44 -21.26
N GLU A 183 10.79 -2.48 -21.51
CA GLU A 183 10.28 -3.85 -21.61
C GLU A 183 9.71 -4.36 -20.29
N ILE A 184 10.28 -3.95 -19.15
CA ILE A 184 9.80 -4.37 -17.83
C ILE A 184 8.52 -3.61 -17.47
N VAL A 185 8.46 -2.32 -17.82
CA VAL A 185 7.25 -1.50 -17.61
C VAL A 185 6.09 -2.00 -18.46
N ALA A 186 6.35 -2.34 -19.73
CA ALA A 186 5.34 -2.84 -20.67
C ALA A 186 4.62 -4.12 -20.16
N LEU A 187 5.34 -4.99 -19.44
CA LEU A 187 4.75 -6.18 -18.82
C LEU A 187 3.61 -5.86 -17.85
N GLN A 188 3.68 -4.73 -17.14
CA GLN A 188 2.64 -4.32 -16.19
C GLN A 188 1.50 -3.55 -16.86
N VAL A 189 1.79 -2.67 -17.81
CA VAL A 189 0.75 -1.81 -18.40
C VAL A 189 -0.06 -2.51 -19.50
N GLY A 190 0.43 -3.63 -20.03
CA GLY A 190 -0.27 -4.40 -21.07
C GLY A 190 -0.46 -3.63 -22.38
N ILE A 191 0.28 -2.52 -22.55
CA ILE A 191 0.28 -1.69 -23.74
C ILE A 191 1.58 -2.03 -24.47
N GLY A 192 1.46 -2.58 -25.68
CA GLY A 192 2.60 -2.75 -26.59
C GLY A 192 3.10 -1.44 -27.18
N ASP A 193 2.52 -0.31 -26.77
CA ASP A 193 2.87 1.05 -27.17
C ASP A 193 3.37 1.81 -25.93
N ASP A 194 4.44 2.57 -26.10
CA ASP A 194 5.07 3.36 -25.05
C ASP A 194 4.07 4.40 -24.51
N PRO A 195 3.80 4.46 -23.19
CA PRO A 195 2.89 5.45 -22.62
C PRO A 195 3.37 6.91 -22.78
N SER A 196 4.63 7.15 -23.17
CA SER A 196 5.12 8.48 -23.54
C SER A 196 4.66 8.95 -24.94
N ASP A 197 4.07 8.06 -25.74
CA ASP A 197 3.52 8.36 -27.06
C ASP A 197 2.01 8.74 -27.02
N ALA A 198 1.42 8.85 -25.82
CA ALA A 198 -0.02 9.14 -25.61
C ALA A 198 -0.37 10.63 -25.48
#